data_AF-A0A358N8B2-F1
#
_entry.id   AF-A0A358N8B2-F1
#
_cell.length_a   1.000
_cell.length_b   1.000
_cell.length_c   1.000
_cell.angle_alpha   90.00
_cell.angle_beta   90.00
_cell.angle_gamma   90.00
#
_symmetry.space_group_name_H-M   'P 1'
#
loop_
_entity.id
_entity.type
_entity.pdbx_description
1 polymer ?
#
loop_
_entity_poly.entity_id
_entity_poly.type
_entity_poly.pdbx_seq_one_letter_code
_entity_poly.pdbx_strand_id
1 'polypeptide(L)'
;MKRMLVVVGLLLMVPAYTRLVAGDLTEERCSTLITELQPGNDALWRTIPWKLSVLEARAAAFKQDKPIFIWAMDGHPLGCT
;
A
#
# COMPACT_ATOMS: atom_id res chain seq x y z
N MET A 1 -2.52 58.49 -8.08
CA MET A 1 -3.12 57.36 -8.84
C MET A 1 -2.27 56.09 -8.93
N LYS A 2 -0.98 56.09 -8.52
CA LYS A 2 -0.12 54.88 -8.52
C LYS A 2 -0.19 54.00 -7.26
N ARG A 3 -0.76 54.51 -6.15
CA ARG A 3 -0.93 53.75 -4.90
C ARG A 3 -2.13 52.79 -4.91
N MET A 4 -3.07 52.98 -5.83
CA MET A 4 -4.30 52.19 -5.94
C MET A 4 -4.18 51.03 -6.95
N LEU A 5 -2.98 50.76 -7.46
CA LEU A 5 -2.73 49.64 -8.37
C LEU A 5 -1.96 48.48 -7.71
N VAL A 6 -1.30 48.74 -6.57
CA VAL A 6 -0.51 47.73 -5.84
C VAL A 6 -1.41 46.82 -5.00
N VAL A 7 -2.57 47.32 -4.54
CA VAL A 7 -3.46 46.56 -3.65
C VAL A 7 -4.28 45.49 -4.39
N VAL A 8 -4.53 45.68 -5.70
CA VAL A 8 -5.29 44.71 -6.50
C VAL A 8 -4.42 43.52 -6.94
N GLY A 9 -3.11 43.73 -7.15
CA GLY A 9 -2.19 42.68 -7.57
C GLY A 9 -1.86 41.64 -6.48
N LEU A 10 -2.06 41.98 -5.20
CA LEU A 10 -1.72 41.10 -4.07
C LEU A 10 -2.87 40.15 -3.68
N LEU A 11 -4.09 40.39 -4.17
CA LEU A 11 -5.29 39.60 -3.83
C LEU A 11 -5.54 38.39 -4.76
N LEU A 12 -4.75 38.24 -5.84
CA LEU A 12 -4.92 37.14 -6.80
C LEU A 12 -3.88 36.02 -6.66
N MET A 13 -2.93 36.14 -5.73
CA MET A 13 -2.08 35.01 -5.38
C MET A 13 -2.78 34.20 -4.29
N VAL A 14 -3.91 33.58 -4.64
CA VAL A 14 -4.39 32.42 -3.89
C VAL A 14 -3.36 31.34 -4.20
N PRO A 15 -2.49 30.91 -3.26
CA PRO A 15 -1.79 29.68 -3.48
C PRO A 15 -2.89 28.62 -3.58
N ALA A 16 -3.08 28.09 -4.78
CA ALA A 16 -3.82 26.85 -4.98
C ALA A 16 -2.99 25.75 -4.30
N TYR A 17 -3.00 25.75 -2.97
CA TYR A 17 -2.65 24.59 -2.19
C TYR A 17 -3.75 23.58 -2.50
N THR A 18 -3.52 22.76 -3.51
CA THR A 18 -4.26 21.51 -3.68
C THR A 18 -4.02 20.74 -2.40
N ARG A 19 -4.93 20.87 -1.43
CA ARG A 19 -4.97 19.95 -0.30
C ARG A 19 -5.29 18.59 -0.91
N LEU A 20 -4.35 17.68 -0.86
CA LEU A 20 -4.64 16.25 -1.00
C LEU A 20 -5.53 15.88 0.17
N VAL A 21 -6.84 16.02 -0.01
CA VAL A 21 -7.83 15.43 0.89
C VAL A 21 -7.76 13.94 0.59
N ALA A 22 -7.36 13.15 1.58
CA ALA A 22 -7.49 11.69 1.48
C ALA A 22 -8.98 11.40 1.19
N GLY A 23 -9.26 10.79 0.04
CA GLY A 23 -10.62 10.38 -0.28
C GLY A 23 -11.14 9.39 0.76
N ASP A 24 -12.44 9.43 1.05
CA ASP A 24 -13.05 8.47 1.96
C ASP A 24 -12.84 7.04 1.44
N LEU A 25 -12.51 6.11 2.34
CA LEU A 25 -12.37 4.70 2.03
C LEU A 25 -13.75 4.03 2.00
N THR A 26 -14.49 4.27 0.92
CA THR A 26 -15.74 3.53 0.65
C THR A 26 -15.45 2.08 0.31
N GLU A 27 -16.46 1.21 0.40
CA GLU A 27 -16.32 -0.20 0.03
C GLU A 27 -15.89 -0.38 -1.44
N GLU A 28 -16.49 0.38 -2.36
CA GLU A 28 -16.12 0.40 -3.78
C GLU A 28 -14.65 0.82 -3.98
N ARG A 29 -14.22 1.87 -3.28
CA ARG A 29 -12.84 2.36 -3.36
C ARG A 29 -11.87 1.33 -2.79
N CYS A 30 -12.22 0.70 -1.68
CA CYS A 30 -11.41 -0.35 -1.06
C CYS A 30 -11.25 -1.55 -2.01
N SER A 31 -12.35 -2.02 -2.61
CA SER A 31 -12.34 -3.13 -3.58
C SER A 31 -11.45 -2.82 -4.79
N THR A 32 -11.55 -1.60 -5.32
CA THR A 32 -10.70 -1.12 -6.41
C THR A 32 -9.22 -1.18 -6.03
N LEU A 33 -8.86 -0.61 -4.86
CA LEU A 33 -7.48 -0.59 -4.37
C LEU A 33 -6.93 -2.00 -4.13
N ILE A 34 -7.72 -2.90 -3.54
CA ILE A 34 -7.30 -4.30 -3.33
C ILE A 34 -6.99 -4.97 -4.65
N THR A 35 -7.78 -4.71 -5.69
CA THR A 35 -7.59 -5.27 -7.04
C THR A 35 -6.31 -4.72 -7.68
N GLU A 36 -6.09 -3.41 -7.58
CA GLU A 36 -4.88 -2.74 -8.10
C GLU A 36 -3.60 -3.17 -7.39
N LEU A 37 -3.67 -3.50 -6.10
CA LEU A 37 -2.54 -3.94 -5.28
C LEU A 37 -2.27 -5.44 -5.36
N GLN A 38 -2.96 -6.18 -6.23
CA GLN A 38 -2.64 -7.59 -6.45
C GLN A 38 -1.34 -7.74 -7.25
N PRO A 39 -0.47 -8.69 -6.87
CA PRO A 39 0.67 -9.08 -7.71
C PRO A 39 0.19 -9.50 -9.12
N GLY A 40 1.00 -9.20 -10.14
CA GLY A 40 0.74 -9.61 -11.53
C GLY A 40 0.71 -11.14 -11.70
N ASN A 41 0.27 -11.58 -12.87
CA ASN A 41 0.20 -13.02 -13.21
C ASN A 41 1.59 -13.69 -13.29
N ASP A 42 2.66 -12.90 -13.38
CA ASP A 42 4.06 -13.31 -13.33
C ASP A 42 4.56 -13.61 -11.91
N ALA A 43 3.75 -13.36 -10.88
CA ALA A 43 4.03 -13.70 -9.49
C ALA A 43 3.96 -15.22 -9.23
N LEU A 44 4.92 -15.98 -9.77
CA LEU A 44 4.99 -17.45 -9.67
C LEU A 44 4.94 -17.97 -8.23
N TRP A 45 5.44 -17.20 -7.25
CA TRP A 45 5.37 -17.58 -5.84
C TRP A 45 3.92 -17.79 -5.34
N ARG A 46 2.90 -17.21 -5.99
CA ARG A 46 1.49 -17.44 -5.67
C ARG A 46 0.99 -18.84 -6.02
N THR A 47 1.67 -19.56 -6.92
CA THR A 47 1.27 -20.93 -7.30
C THR A 47 1.75 -21.97 -6.29
N ILE A 48 2.61 -21.59 -5.35
CA ILE A 48 3.09 -22.48 -4.30
C ILE A 48 1.95 -22.68 -3.28
N PRO A 49 1.62 -23.92 -2.91
CA PRO A 49 0.58 -24.21 -1.92
C PRO A 49 1.11 -23.93 -0.50
N TRP A 50 1.28 -22.65 -0.18
CA TRP A 50 1.81 -22.19 1.11
C TRP A 50 1.01 -22.74 2.28
N LYS A 51 1.72 -23.16 3.33
CA LYS A 51 1.10 -23.45 4.62
C LYS A 51 0.92 -22.13 5.37
N LEU A 52 -0.32 -21.83 5.73
CA LEU A 52 -0.67 -20.60 6.46
C LEU A 52 -0.43 -20.72 7.98
N SER A 53 -0.25 -21.95 8.50
CA SER A 53 0.07 -22.23 9.89
C SER A 53 1.52 -22.67 10.04
N VAL A 54 2.30 -21.91 10.81
CA VAL A 54 3.69 -22.24 11.14
C VAL A 54 3.77 -23.58 11.90
N LEU A 55 2.80 -23.87 12.77
CA LEU A 55 2.78 -25.12 13.54
C LEU A 55 2.53 -26.33 12.66
N GLU A 56 1.61 -26.22 11.69
CA GLU A 56 1.36 -27.28 10.72
C GLU A 56 2.56 -27.49 9.79
N ALA A 57 3.16 -26.40 9.30
CA ALA A 57 4.36 -26.44 8.46
C ALA A 57 5.52 -27.15 9.20
N ARG A 58 5.73 -26.82 10.48
CA ARG A 58 6.75 -27.46 11.32
C ARG A 58 6.51 -28.96 11.50
N ALA A 59 5.28 -29.37 11.81
CA ALA A 59 4.96 -30.78 11.98
C ALA A 59 5.16 -31.56 10.66
N ALA A 60 4.80 -30.97 9.52
CA ALA A 60 4.99 -31.58 8.21
C ALA A 60 6.47 -31.70 7.83
N ALA A 61 7.26 -30.65 8.08
CA ALA A 61 8.70 -30.62 7.83
C ALA A 61 9.44 -31.69 8.64
N PHE A 62 9.12 -31.84 9.93
CA PHE A 62 9.70 -32.88 10.79
C PHE A 62 9.38 -34.29 10.27
N LYS A 63 8.12 -34.55 9.88
CA LYS A 63 7.71 -35.86 9.34
C LYS A 63 8.39 -36.21 8.00
N GLN A 64 8.73 -35.20 7.21
CA GLN A 64 9.30 -35.37 5.87
C GLN A 64 10.82 -35.28 5.84
N ASP A 65 11.46 -35.00 6.99
CA ASP A 65 12.89 -34.69 7.09
C ASP A 65 13.33 -33.59 6.10
N LYS A 66 12.57 -32.51 6.05
CA LYS A 66 12.82 -31.37 5.15
C LYS A 66 12.91 -30.06 5.92
N PRO A 67 13.74 -29.10 5.46
CA PRO A 67 13.78 -27.76 6.05
C PRO A 67 12.49 -26.99 5.78
N ILE A 68 12.23 -25.96 6.59
CA ILE A 68 11.13 -25.01 6.40
C ILE A 68 11.67 -23.78 5.69
N PHE A 69 11.02 -23.38 4.60
CA PHE A 69 11.16 -22.06 4.01
C PHE A 69 9.99 -21.18 4.46
N ILE A 70 10.27 -20.02 5.05
CA ILE A 70 9.25 -19.07 5.51
C ILE A 70 9.32 -17.83 4.61
N TRP A 71 8.22 -17.58 3.89
CA TRP A 71 8.00 -16.32 3.20
C TRP A 71 7.15 -15.42 4.08
N ALA A 72 7.77 -14.41 4.67
CA ALA A 72 7.09 -13.41 5.49
C ALA A 72 7.49 -12.02 4.99
N MET A 73 6.54 -11.08 5.00
CA MET A 73 6.87 -9.67 4.87
C MET A 73 7.50 -9.23 6.20
N ASP A 74 8.82 -9.12 6.23
CA ASP A 74 9.58 -8.58 7.39
C ASP A 74 9.77 -7.06 7.29
N GLY A 75 8.75 -6.35 6.80
CA GLY A 75 8.75 -4.89 6.71
C GLY A 75 7.51 -4.32 7.36
N HIS A 76 7.61 -3.13 7.97
CA HIS A 76 6.43 -2.38 8.38
C HIS A 76 5.46 -2.33 7.20
N PRO A 77 4.20 -2.80 7.33
CA PRO A 77 3.28 -2.97 6.21
C PRO A 77 2.91 -1.66 5.49
N LEU A 78 3.38 -0.52 6.00
CA LEU A 78 3.19 0.83 5.47
C LEU A 78 4.50 1.58 5.18
N GLY A 79 5.67 0.93 5.26
CA GLY A 79 6.96 1.58 4.96
C GLY A 79 7.39 2.66 5.97
N CYS A 80 6.84 2.67 7.18
CA CYS A 80 7.25 3.62 8.22
C CYS A 80 8.53 3.14 8.93
N THR A 81 9.68 3.67 8.54
CA THR A 81 10.91 3.71 9.36
C THR A 81 11.36 5.16 9.50
#